data_AF-A0A952WMC3-F1
#
_entry.id   AF-A0A952WMC3-F1
#
_cell.length_a   1.000
_cell.length_b   1.000
_cell.length_c   1.000
_cell.angle_alpha   90.00
_cell.angle_beta   90.00
_cell.angle_gamma   90.00
#
_symmetry.space_group_name_H-M   'P 1'
#
loop_
_entity.id
_entity.type
_entity.pdbx_description
1 polymer ?
#
loop_
_entity_poly.entity_id
_entity_poly.type
_entity_poly.pdbx_seq_one_letter_code
_entity_poly.pdbx_strand_id
1 'polypeptide(L)'
;MNTTTAQHTDTPTILGRSAGDSPEHASERARTEKVCEVSVPYVSGAVGTAKVELFRSVDDEDRGGVILRLTTEDGGSSFSPTFRVVENGVELHLTGDAEADALLRAIVGAIATDKGR
;
A
#
# COMPACT_ATOMS: atom_id res chain seq x y z
N MET A 1 -5.17 8.26 27.02
CA MET A 1 -5.62 8.21 25.61
C MET A 1 -5.16 6.88 25.06
N ASN A 2 -6.06 5.93 24.86
CA ASN A 2 -5.71 4.61 24.34
C ASN A 2 -5.49 4.73 22.83
N THR A 3 -4.24 4.64 22.41
CA THR A 3 -3.89 4.37 21.02
C THR A 3 -4.29 2.93 20.71
N THR A 4 -5.41 2.77 20.01
CA THR A 4 -5.79 1.49 19.42
C THR A 4 -4.73 1.11 18.40
N THR A 5 -3.82 0.21 18.77
CA THR A 5 -2.95 -0.48 17.82
C THR A 5 -3.88 -1.26 16.89
N ALA A 6 -4.07 -0.78 15.67
CA ALA A 6 -4.85 -1.49 14.67
C ALA A 6 -4.19 -2.87 14.47
N GLN A 7 -4.93 -3.93 14.80
CA GLN A 7 -4.50 -5.30 14.54
C GLN A 7 -4.30 -5.44 13.03
N HIS A 8 -3.06 -5.73 12.62
CA HIS A 8 -2.75 -6.14 11.27
C HIS A 8 -3.48 -7.47 11.01
N THR A 9 -4.54 -7.44 10.20
CA THR A 9 -5.04 -8.65 9.55
C THR A 9 -4.00 -9.09 8.53
N ASP A 10 -3.54 -10.35 8.64
CA ASP A 10 -2.44 -10.92 7.86
C ASP A 10 -2.67 -10.89 6.33
N THR A 11 -3.88 -10.61 5.87
CA THR A 11 -4.19 -10.40 4.44
C THR A 11 -5.33 -9.39 4.31
N PRO A 12 -5.14 -8.26 3.60
CA PRO A 12 -6.16 -7.24 3.42
C PRO A 12 -7.26 -7.70 2.45
N THR A 13 -8.41 -7.07 2.47
CA THR A 13 -9.52 -7.37 1.54
C THR A 13 -9.76 -6.20 0.60
N ILE A 14 -10.27 -6.47 -0.61
CA ILE A 14 -10.68 -5.41 -1.54
C ILE A 14 -11.90 -4.73 -0.92
N LEU A 15 -11.82 -3.42 -0.78
CA LEU A 15 -12.92 -2.60 -0.31
C LEU A 15 -13.76 -2.13 -1.49
N GLY A 16 -15.08 -2.17 -1.33
CA GLY A 16 -16.07 -1.70 -2.29
C GLY A 16 -16.30 -0.20 -2.20
N ARG A 17 -17.44 0.24 -2.76
CA ARG A 17 -17.86 1.63 -2.63
C ARG A 17 -18.21 1.91 -1.17
N SER A 18 -17.70 3.00 -0.62
CA SER A 18 -18.15 3.52 0.66
C SER A 18 -19.65 3.81 0.59
N ALA A 19 -20.42 3.28 1.55
CA ALA A 19 -21.81 3.67 1.72
C ALA A 19 -21.86 5.05 2.39
N GLY A 20 -21.44 6.10 1.68
CA GLY A 20 -21.36 7.47 2.18
C GLY A 20 -20.01 8.14 1.90
N ASP A 21 -19.80 9.33 2.48
CA ASP A 21 -18.63 10.19 2.21
C ASP A 21 -17.35 9.78 2.94
N SER A 22 -17.39 8.71 3.74
CA SER A 22 -16.23 8.29 4.53
C SER A 22 -15.71 6.91 4.11
N PRO A 23 -14.40 6.78 3.77
CA PRO A 23 -13.78 5.52 3.34
C PRO A 23 -13.76 4.45 4.43
N GLU A 24 -13.98 4.80 5.70
CA GLU A 24 -14.07 3.85 6.81
C GLU A 24 -15.36 3.00 6.77
N HIS A 25 -16.34 3.38 5.94
CA HIS A 25 -17.59 2.64 5.73
C HIS A 25 -17.61 1.81 4.44
N ALA A 26 -16.45 1.59 3.81
CA ALA A 26 -16.37 0.72 2.66
C ALA A 26 -16.58 -0.74 3.06
N SER A 27 -17.55 -1.41 2.45
CA SER A 27 -17.79 -2.84 2.68
C SER A 27 -16.76 -3.69 1.97
N GLU A 28 -16.44 -4.86 2.54
CA GLU A 28 -15.63 -5.86 1.84
C GLU A 28 -16.31 -6.28 0.53
N ARG A 29 -15.52 -6.27 -0.55
CA ARG A 29 -15.93 -6.66 -1.90
C ARG A 29 -15.38 -8.01 -2.30
N ALA A 30 -14.12 -8.30 -1.95
CA ALA A 30 -13.48 -9.58 -2.25
C ALA A 30 -12.28 -9.88 -1.34
N ARG A 31 -12.02 -11.16 -1.10
CA ARG A 31 -10.80 -11.64 -0.45
C ARG A 31 -9.59 -11.50 -1.39
N THR A 32 -8.39 -11.44 -0.82
CA THR A 32 -7.15 -11.38 -1.60
C THR A 32 -6.16 -12.46 -1.21
N GLU A 33 -5.17 -12.67 -2.07
CA GLU A 33 -3.95 -13.41 -1.81
C GLU A 33 -2.73 -12.51 -2.04
N LYS A 34 -1.67 -12.71 -1.25
CA LYS A 34 -0.40 -11.98 -1.44
C LYS A 34 0.29 -12.54 -2.69
N VAL A 35 0.55 -11.68 -3.66
CA VAL A 35 1.24 -12.04 -4.91
C VAL A 35 2.75 -11.93 -4.73
N CYS A 36 3.21 -10.80 -4.22
CA CYS A 36 4.63 -10.55 -4.03
C CYS A 36 4.89 -9.51 -2.94
N GLU A 37 6.16 -9.43 -2.57
CA GLU A 37 6.73 -8.39 -1.72
C GLU A 37 8.03 -7.94 -2.37
N VAL A 38 8.22 -6.63 -2.46
CA VAL A 38 9.46 -6.01 -2.96
C VAL A 38 9.96 -5.03 -1.93
N SER A 39 11.23 -5.18 -1.56
CA SER A 39 11.90 -4.35 -0.57
C SER A 39 13.14 -3.70 -1.18
N VAL A 40 13.27 -2.39 -1.03
CA VAL A 40 14.37 -1.59 -1.57
C VAL A 40 14.98 -0.77 -0.43
N PRO A 41 16.26 -0.99 -0.08
CA PRO A 41 16.94 -0.20 0.94
C PRO A 41 17.26 1.21 0.42
N TYR A 42 17.34 2.17 1.32
CA TYR A 42 17.83 3.53 1.04
C TYR A 42 18.78 4.01 2.14
N VAL A 43 19.69 4.91 1.75
CA VAL A 43 20.67 5.54 2.64
C VAL A 43 20.75 7.02 2.29
N SER A 44 20.37 7.88 3.23
CA SER A 44 20.42 9.34 3.14
C SER A 44 20.50 9.95 4.55
N GLY A 45 19.77 11.03 4.83
CA GLY A 45 19.56 11.57 6.18
C GLY A 45 18.94 10.55 7.15
N ALA A 46 18.26 9.53 6.62
CA ALA A 46 17.85 8.33 7.33
C ALA A 46 18.36 7.07 6.60
N VAL A 47 18.43 5.96 7.32
CA VAL A 47 18.73 4.63 6.77
C VAL A 47 17.52 3.75 7.04
N GLY A 48 16.99 3.13 5.99
CA GLY A 48 15.79 2.32 6.09
C GLY A 48 15.52 1.48 4.86
N THR A 49 14.35 0.87 4.83
CA THR A 49 13.88 0.04 3.71
C THR A 49 12.45 0.42 3.35
N ALA A 50 12.23 0.70 2.07
CA ALA A 50 10.90 0.83 1.50
C ALA A 50 10.40 -0.55 1.06
N LYS A 51 9.19 -0.92 1.48
CA LYS A 51 8.58 -2.21 1.21
C LYS A 51 7.20 -2.03 0.59
N VAL A 52 6.93 -2.80 -0.46
CA VAL A 52 5.63 -2.86 -1.13
C VAL A 52 5.17 -4.29 -1.19
N GLU A 53 3.99 -4.56 -0.62
CA GLU A 53 3.29 -5.82 -0.77
C GLU A 53 2.16 -5.63 -1.79
N LEU A 54 2.08 -6.52 -2.78
CA LEU A 54 0.98 -6.57 -3.74
C LEU A 54 0.07 -7.74 -3.39
N PHE A 55 -1.21 -7.44 -3.18
CA PHE A 55 -2.26 -8.44 -3.01
C PHE A 55 -3.22 -8.36 -4.19
N ARG A 56 -3.75 -9.51 -4.61
CA ARG A 56 -4.69 -9.61 -5.73
C ARG A 56 -5.93 -10.34 -5.27
N SER A 57 -7.08 -9.92 -5.76
CA SER A 57 -8.32 -10.61 -5.48
C SER A 57 -8.28 -12.07 -5.92
N VAL A 58 -8.82 -12.96 -5.08
CA VAL A 58 -9.03 -14.37 -5.47
C VAL A 58 -10.22 -14.55 -6.41
N ASP A 59 -11.10 -13.54 -6.45
CA ASP A 59 -12.26 -13.45 -7.33
C ASP A 59 -11.84 -12.77 -8.65
N ASP A 60 -12.03 -13.46 -9.76
CA ASP A 60 -11.70 -13.01 -11.12
C ASP A 60 -12.90 -12.43 -11.89
N GLU A 61 -14.04 -12.27 -11.22
CA GLU A 61 -15.25 -11.66 -11.80
C GLU A 61 -15.29 -10.13 -11.58
N ASP A 62 -16.49 -9.56 -11.47
CA ASP A 62 -16.74 -8.12 -11.39
C ASP A 62 -16.28 -7.47 -10.06
N ARG A 63 -15.85 -8.29 -9.10
CA ARG A 63 -15.48 -7.88 -7.74
C ARG A 63 -13.98 -7.82 -7.48
N GLY A 64 -13.17 -8.16 -8.49
CA GLY A 64 -11.72 -8.21 -8.40
C GLY A 64 -11.02 -6.86 -8.20
N GLY A 65 -9.70 -6.94 -8.06
CA GLY A 65 -8.84 -5.78 -7.86
C GLY A 65 -7.47 -6.14 -7.30
N VAL A 66 -6.67 -5.12 -6.98
CA VAL A 66 -5.36 -5.23 -6.34
C VAL A 66 -5.24 -4.28 -5.16
N ILE A 67 -4.38 -4.62 -4.21
CA ILE A 67 -4.00 -3.78 -3.08
C ILE A 67 -2.50 -3.61 -3.11
N LEU A 68 -2.04 -2.37 -3.08
CA LEU A 68 -0.64 -2.02 -2.83
C LEU A 68 -0.53 -1.56 -1.38
N ARG A 69 0.14 -2.35 -0.53
CA ARG A 69 0.49 -1.93 0.82
C ARG A 69 1.90 -1.38 0.82
N LEU A 70 2.03 -0.10 1.19
CA LEU A 70 3.29 0.63 1.24
C LEU A 70 3.73 0.75 2.70
N THR A 71 4.95 0.32 3.02
CA THR A 71 5.53 0.42 4.37
C THR A 71 6.98 0.90 4.29
N THR A 72 7.39 1.74 5.22
CA THR A 72 8.78 2.15 5.39
C THR A 72 9.25 1.70 6.77
N GLU A 73 10.35 0.94 6.81
CA GLU A 73 10.99 0.53 8.07
C GLU A 73 12.23 1.37 8.28
N ASP A 74 12.24 2.16 9.35
CA ASP A 74 13.40 2.95 9.75
C ASP A 74 13.44 3.20 11.27
N GLY A 75 14.61 3.57 11.78
CA GLY A 75 14.88 3.73 13.22
C GLY A 75 14.38 5.06 13.83
N GLY A 76 13.56 5.85 13.12
CA GLY A 76 12.89 7.02 13.71
C GLY A 76 13.03 8.36 12.99
N SER A 77 13.39 8.40 11.70
CA SER A 77 13.50 9.67 10.95
C SER A 77 12.94 9.64 9.51
N SER A 78 12.39 8.52 9.04
CA SER A 78 11.84 8.42 7.70
C SER A 78 10.48 9.08 7.62
N PHE A 79 10.23 9.77 6.51
CA PHE A 79 8.92 10.31 6.23
C PHE A 79 7.98 9.18 5.81
N SER A 80 6.88 9.01 6.54
CA SER A 80 5.83 8.08 6.16
C SER A 80 5.10 8.59 4.90
N PRO A 81 4.89 7.73 3.88
CA PRO A 81 4.06 8.08 2.73
C PRO A 81 2.66 8.53 3.17
N THR A 82 2.14 9.58 2.54
CA THR A 82 0.76 10.04 2.75
C THR A 82 0.02 10.03 1.42
N PHE A 83 -1.30 9.81 1.44
CA PHE A 83 -2.11 9.89 0.22
C PHE A 83 -3.34 10.76 0.44
N ARG A 84 -3.90 11.27 -0.66
CA ARG A 84 -5.23 11.91 -0.66
C ARG A 84 -6.02 11.48 -1.88
N VAL A 85 -7.33 11.34 -1.71
CA VAL A 85 -8.26 11.14 -2.83
C VAL A 85 -8.45 12.48 -3.53
N VAL A 86 -8.36 12.48 -4.85
CA VAL A 86 -8.59 13.66 -5.71
C VAL A 86 -9.65 13.34 -6.75
N GLU A 87 -10.07 14.35 -7.52
CA GLU A 87 -11.03 14.14 -8.60
C GLU A 87 -10.52 13.05 -9.55
N ASN A 88 -11.28 11.96 -9.67
CA ASN A 88 -10.97 10.80 -10.50
C ASN A 88 -9.66 10.04 -10.15
N GLY A 89 -9.12 10.17 -8.93
CA GLY A 89 -7.87 9.48 -8.61
C GLY A 89 -7.39 9.56 -7.16
N VAL A 90 -6.13 9.18 -6.98
CA VAL A 90 -5.40 9.24 -5.71
C VAL A 90 -4.05 9.89 -5.97
N GLU A 91 -3.67 10.84 -5.12
CA GLU A 91 -2.33 11.40 -5.09
C GLU A 91 -1.53 10.78 -3.95
N LEU A 92 -0.30 10.33 -4.24
CA LEU A 92 0.65 9.79 -3.28
C LEU A 92 1.78 10.81 -3.06
N HIS A 93 1.99 11.20 -1.81
CA HIS A 93 2.97 12.17 -1.38
C HIS A 93 4.15 11.47 -0.71
N LEU A 94 5.33 11.62 -1.31
CA LEU A 94 6.59 11.04 -0.84
C LEU A 94 7.57 12.17 -0.56
N THR A 95 8.15 12.17 0.64
CA THR A 95 9.08 13.20 1.09
C THR A 95 10.46 12.59 1.33
N GLY A 96 11.51 13.24 0.84
CA GLY A 96 12.87 12.72 0.85
C GLY A 96 13.19 11.99 -0.44
N ASP A 97 14.23 12.44 -1.15
CA ASP A 97 14.54 11.93 -2.49
C ASP A 97 14.94 10.45 -2.47
N ALA A 98 15.68 10.00 -1.46
CA ALA A 98 16.14 8.62 -1.34
C ALA A 98 15.01 7.68 -0.94
N GLU A 99 14.15 8.11 0.00
CA GLU A 99 12.95 7.42 0.42
C GLU A 99 11.96 7.29 -0.75
N ALA A 100 11.76 8.38 -1.50
CA ALA A 100 10.89 8.41 -2.66
C ALA A 100 11.40 7.50 -3.79
N ASP A 101 12.70 7.55 -4.13
CA ASP A 101 13.29 6.64 -5.12
C ASP A 101 13.11 5.18 -4.73
N ALA A 102 13.43 4.83 -3.48
CA ALA A 102 13.31 3.46 -3.01
C ALA A 102 11.86 2.96 -3.05
N LEU A 103 10.90 3.78 -2.62
CA LEU A 103 9.49 3.38 -2.66
C LEU A 103 8.97 3.28 -4.09
N LEU A 104 9.32 4.21 -4.98
CA LEU A 104 8.94 4.14 -6.40
C LEU A 104 9.51 2.88 -7.05
N ARG A 105 10.76 2.54 -6.77
CA ARG A 105 11.39 1.29 -7.27
C ARG A 105 10.71 0.05 -6.71
N ALA A 106 10.30 0.06 -5.45
CA ALA A 106 9.54 -1.03 -4.86
C ALA A 106 8.14 -1.17 -5.49
N ILE A 107 7.44 -0.06 -5.76
CA ILE A 107 6.15 -0.05 -6.47
C ILE A 107 6.31 -0.63 -7.88
N VAL A 108 7.27 -0.10 -8.66
CA VAL A 108 7.53 -0.56 -10.02
C VAL A 108 7.92 -2.04 -10.02
N GLY A 109 8.77 -2.47 -9.08
CA GLY A 109 9.16 -3.87 -8.94
C GLY A 109 7.97 -4.78 -8.63
N ALA A 110 7.07 -4.36 -7.74
CA ALA A 110 5.87 -5.14 -7.41
C ALA A 110 4.93 -5.27 -8.60
N ILE A 111 4.68 -4.17 -9.32
CA ILE A 111 3.84 -4.15 -10.53
C ILE A 111 4.48 -4.99 -11.65
N ALA A 112 5.79 -4.91 -11.85
CA ALA A 112 6.49 -5.69 -12.87
C ALA A 112 6.53 -7.19 -12.57
N THR A 113 6.45 -7.57 -11.28
CA THR A 113 6.42 -8.97 -10.84
C THR A 113 5.03 -9.58 -10.98
N ASP A 114 3.98 -8.76 -10.90
CA ASP A 114 2.60 -9.17 -11.15
C ASP A 114 2.41 -9.51 -12.62
N LYS A 115 2.34 -10.81 -12.92
CA LYS A 115 2.24 -11.32 -14.30
C LYS A 115 0.83 -11.19 -14.89
N GLY A 116 -0.12 -10.59 -14.18
CA GLY A 116 -1.55 -10.74 -14.48
C GLY A 116 -1.98 -12.21 -14.39
N ARG A 117 -3.28 -12.45 -14.48
CA ARG A 117 -3.81 -13.77 -14.85
C ARG A 117 -4.19 -13.74 -16.32
#